data_AF-A0A1V6C051-F1
#
_entry.id   AF-A0A1V6C051-F1
#
_cell.length_a   1.000
_cell.length_b   1.000
_cell.length_c   1.000
_cell.angle_alpha   90.00
_cell.angle_beta   90.00
_cell.angle_gamma   90.00
#
_symmetry.space_group_name_H-M   'P 1'
#
loop_
_entity.id
_entity.type
_entity.pdbx_description
1 polymer ?
#
loop_
_entity_poly.entity_id
_entity_poly.type
_entity_poly.pdbx_seq_one_letter_code
_entity_poly.pdbx_strand_id
1 'polypeptide(L)'
;MHLLVYGQDNKSVQQQILNFDGQSGKYYTTGLNLAPGRYRLVAAGNAFENTVLDAPANLESLRLTSPAYLAGSRITGNDSLYLGQKEIEVSPCKRSQDTVDMASIHLNLNVFVRGLQGMNTKNGNSPVKGVIDPLQTYYPAGTYYGTLGLFVSRFNIFRGNDLYGVFLMLFDSIGQELERFNLGLLLEQAGLDPAHLEDISIPLEVVITGLEISIRISSWETEELKAMLQ
;
A
#
# COMPACT_ATOMS: atom_id res chain seq x y z
N MET A 1 -0.25 13.49 -9.11
CA MET A 1 1.08 12.86 -9.32
C MET A 1 2.16 13.89 -9.03
N HIS A 2 3.21 13.49 -8.32
CA HIS A 2 4.41 14.30 -8.12
C HIS A 2 5.48 13.83 -9.12
N LEU A 3 6.01 14.74 -9.93
CA LEU A 3 7.17 14.50 -10.78
C LEU A 3 8.36 15.26 -10.20
N LEU A 4 9.41 14.52 -9.85
CA LEU A 4 10.65 15.02 -9.29
C LEU A 4 11.76 14.82 -10.31
N VAL A 5 12.58 15.84 -10.52
CA VAL A 5 13.71 15.83 -11.43
C VAL A 5 14.97 16.07 -10.62
N TYR A 6 15.88 15.12 -10.66
CA TYR A 6 17.17 15.18 -9.99
C TYR A 6 18.29 15.32 -11.00
N GLY A 7 19.29 16.16 -10.69
CA GLY A 7 20.53 16.22 -11.43
C GLY A 7 21.41 15.00 -11.17
N GLN A 8 22.53 14.91 -11.88
CA GLN A 8 23.52 13.84 -11.68
C GLN A 8 24.12 13.82 -10.26
N ASP A 9 24.07 14.95 -9.54
CA ASP A 9 24.50 15.07 -8.14
C ASP A 9 23.41 14.69 -7.12
N ASN A 10 22.34 14.02 -7.58
CA ASN A 10 21.18 13.62 -6.79
C ASN A 10 20.39 14.78 -6.15
N LYS A 11 20.68 16.05 -6.50
CA LYS A 11 19.92 17.20 -5.99
C LYS A 11 18.70 17.50 -6.84
N SER A 12 17.63 17.92 -6.18
CA SER A 12 16.39 18.34 -6.83
C SER A 12 16.66 19.55 -7.73
N VAL A 13 16.35 19.39 -9.03
CA VAL A 13 16.42 20.44 -10.06
C VAL A 13 15.05 21.06 -10.28
N GLN A 14 14.02 20.22 -10.36
CA GLN A 14 12.66 20.67 -10.61
C GLN A 14 11.65 19.70 -9.95
N GLN A 15 10.54 20.24 -9.46
CA GLN A 15 9.41 19.45 -8.95
C GLN A 15 8.12 19.99 -9.58
N GLN A 16 7.24 19.09 -9.99
CA GLN A 16 5.92 19.43 -10.54
C GLN A 16 4.85 18.58 -9.87
N ILE A 17 3.73 19.20 -9.51
CA ILE A 17 2.50 18.49 -9.13
C ILE A 17 1.58 18.51 -10.34
N LEU A 18 1.20 17.33 -10.81
CA LEU A 18 0.34 17.13 -11.98
C LEU A 18 -0.97 16.50 -11.52
N ASN A 19 -2.06 17.21 -11.74
CA ASN A 19 -3.41 16.76 -11.42
C ASN A 19 -4.07 16.22 -12.69
N PHE A 20 -4.66 15.03 -12.59
CA PHE A 20 -5.18 14.30 -13.74
C PHE A 20 -6.70 14.06 -13.67
N ASP A 21 -7.40 14.74 -12.75
CA ASP A 21 -8.85 14.79 -12.53
C ASP A 21 -9.67 13.73 -13.28
N GLY A 22 -9.76 12.53 -12.68
CA GLY A 22 -10.73 11.50 -13.07
C GLY A 22 -10.52 10.84 -14.43
N GLN A 23 -9.43 11.13 -15.14
CA GLN A 23 -9.11 10.45 -16.40
C GLN A 23 -8.22 9.22 -16.09
N SER A 24 -8.67 8.03 -16.49
CA SER A 24 -7.88 6.79 -16.42
C SER A 24 -7.55 6.30 -17.84
N GLY A 25 -6.45 5.55 -17.98
CA GLY A 25 -6.10 4.89 -19.24
C GLY A 25 -5.50 5.78 -20.36
N LYS A 26 -4.94 6.96 -20.03
CA LYS A 26 -4.25 7.83 -21.00
C LYS A 26 -2.80 8.08 -20.63
N TYR A 27 -1.95 8.22 -21.65
CA TYR A 27 -0.64 8.83 -21.51
C TYR A 27 -0.82 10.31 -21.15
N TYR A 28 -0.18 10.74 -20.07
CA TYR A 28 -0.09 12.15 -19.73
C TYR A 28 1.26 12.68 -20.15
N THR A 29 1.27 13.88 -20.71
CA THR A 29 2.50 14.54 -21.16
C THR A 29 2.63 15.86 -20.41
N THR A 30 3.80 16.10 -19.85
CA THR A 30 4.21 17.40 -19.31
C THR A 30 5.49 17.85 -20.00
N GLY A 31 5.72 19.16 -20.06
CA GLY A 31 6.97 19.73 -20.54
C GLY A 31 7.95 19.95 -19.39
N LEU A 32 9.21 19.59 -19.61
CA LEU A 32 10.32 19.95 -18.74
C LEU A 32 11.28 20.87 -19.52
N ASN A 33 11.68 21.97 -18.89
CA ASN A 33 12.67 22.89 -19.44
C ASN A 33 13.97 22.68 -18.68
N LEU A 34 14.80 21.76 -19.17
CA LEU A 34 16.06 21.36 -18.55
C LEU A 34 17.23 21.85 -19.38
N ALA A 35 18.32 22.22 -18.71
CA ALA A 35 19.58 22.45 -19.39
C ALA A 35 20.13 21.14 -19.97
N PRO A 36 21.10 21.19 -20.89
CA PRO A 36 21.73 19.98 -21.39
C PRO A 36 22.46 19.24 -20.26
N GLY A 37 22.24 17.93 -20.15
CA GLY A 37 22.78 17.14 -19.05
C GLY A 37 22.01 15.85 -18.80
N ARG A 38 22.45 15.12 -17.77
CA ARG A 38 21.82 13.87 -17.32
C ARG A 38 20.95 14.11 -16.10
N TYR A 39 19.77 13.50 -16.11
CA TYR A 39 18.79 13.64 -15.05
C TYR A 39 18.18 12.30 -14.68
N ARG A 40 17.74 12.20 -13.42
CA ARG A 40 16.87 11.12 -12.98
C ARG A 40 15.49 11.67 -12.65
N LEU A 41 14.49 11.11 -13.29
CA LEU A 41 13.07 11.39 -13.07
C LEU A 41 12.53 10.38 -12.06
N VAL A 42 11.78 10.88 -11.08
CA VAL A 42 10.99 10.06 -10.16
C VAL A 42 9.56 10.57 -10.21
N ALA A 43 8.63 9.68 -10.57
CA ALA A 43 7.21 9.97 -10.59
C ALA A 43 6.51 9.18 -9.48
N ALA A 44 5.83 9.89 -8.58
CA ALA A 44 5.00 9.32 -7.51
C ALA A 44 3.52 9.60 -7.80
N GLY A 45 2.78 8.54 -8.13
CA GLY A 45 1.34 8.56 -8.37
C GLY A 45 0.56 8.35 -7.07
N ASN A 46 -0.60 9.01 -6.98
CA ASN A 46 -1.56 8.84 -5.87
C ASN A 46 -0.99 9.06 -4.46
N ALA A 47 0.05 9.88 -4.30
CA ALA A 47 0.40 10.39 -2.99
C ALA A 47 -0.66 11.42 -2.56
N PHE A 48 -1.61 11.00 -1.75
CA PHE A 48 -2.71 11.83 -1.26
C PHE A 48 -2.51 12.11 0.23
N GLU A 49 -3.55 11.97 1.05
CA GLU A 49 -3.53 12.30 2.47
C GLU A 49 -2.75 11.30 3.34
N ASN A 50 -2.62 10.04 2.90
CA ASN A 50 -1.93 9.00 3.67
C ASN A 50 -0.48 8.80 3.26
N THR A 51 0.05 9.63 2.35
CA THR A 51 1.42 9.53 1.85
C THR A 51 2.06 10.90 1.67
N VAL A 52 3.28 11.03 2.16
CA VAL A 52 4.14 12.21 1.95
C VAL A 52 5.46 11.81 1.31
N LEU A 53 6.01 12.75 0.54
CA LEU A 53 7.37 12.69 0.03
C LEU A 53 8.28 13.37 1.06
N ASP A 54 8.98 12.56 1.86
CA ASP A 54 9.95 13.02 2.85
C ASP A 54 11.33 13.25 2.20
N ALA A 55 12.00 14.32 2.64
CA ALA A 55 13.29 14.79 2.13
C ALA A 55 13.43 14.83 0.58
N PRO A 56 12.50 15.43 -0.18
CA PRO A 56 12.50 15.38 -1.64
C PRO A 56 13.62 16.21 -2.30
N ALA A 57 14.38 16.99 -1.52
CA ALA A 57 15.47 17.82 -2.03
C ALA A 57 16.69 17.01 -2.54
N ASN A 58 16.86 15.77 -2.06
CA ASN A 58 17.91 14.87 -2.48
C ASN A 58 17.35 13.47 -2.70
N LEU A 59 17.73 12.84 -3.82
CA LEU A 59 17.21 11.54 -4.21
C LEU A 59 17.59 10.43 -3.23
N GLU A 60 18.79 10.44 -2.66
CA GLU A 60 19.27 9.40 -1.75
C GLU A 60 18.52 9.43 -0.42
N SER A 61 18.00 10.59 -0.03
CA SER A 61 17.17 10.75 1.16
C SER A 61 15.66 10.65 0.89
N LEU A 62 15.24 10.66 -0.38
CA LEU A 62 13.81 10.65 -0.75
C LEU A 62 13.12 9.41 -0.21
N ARG A 63 12.04 9.61 0.53
CA ARG A 63 11.18 8.53 1.04
C ARG A 63 9.73 8.82 0.73
N LEU A 64 8.99 7.82 0.28
CA LEU A 64 7.54 7.84 0.30
C LEU A 64 7.11 7.14 1.59
N THR A 65 6.36 7.83 2.44
CA THR A 65 5.95 7.27 3.74
C THR A 65 4.63 7.87 4.22
N SER A 66 4.05 7.28 5.26
CA SER A 66 2.86 7.84 5.91
C SER A 66 3.22 9.03 6.79
N PRO A 67 2.41 10.11 6.82
CA PRO A 67 2.55 11.17 7.82
C PRO A 67 2.59 10.63 9.26
N ALA A 68 1.82 9.56 9.55
CA ALA A 68 1.79 8.93 10.86
C ALA A 68 3.13 8.29 11.23
N TYR A 69 3.88 7.76 10.26
CA TYR A 69 5.24 7.24 10.49
C TYR A 69 6.17 8.34 10.99
N LEU A 70 6.17 9.49 10.30
CA LEU A 70 7.01 10.63 10.67
C LEU A 70 6.63 11.20 12.04
N ALA A 71 5.34 11.14 12.39
CA ALA A 71 4.83 11.55 13.70
C ALA A 71 5.03 10.50 14.81
N GLY A 72 5.62 9.33 14.52
CA GLY A 72 5.75 8.23 15.49
C GLY A 72 4.41 7.66 15.96
N SER A 73 3.35 7.84 15.17
CA SER A 73 1.98 7.44 15.47
C SER A 73 1.59 6.15 14.76
N ARG A 74 0.43 5.58 15.14
CA ARG A 74 -0.09 4.37 14.49
C ARG A 74 -0.42 4.65 13.02
N ILE A 75 0.15 3.84 12.13
CA ILE A 75 -0.16 3.89 10.70
C ILE A 75 -1.36 3.00 10.43
N THR A 76 -2.43 3.57 9.88
CA THR A 76 -3.65 2.82 9.53
C THR A 76 -3.59 2.24 8.11
N GLY A 77 -2.75 2.77 7.24
CA GLY A 77 -2.54 2.34 5.86
C GLY A 77 -1.73 3.37 5.08
N ASN A 78 -1.59 3.14 3.78
CA ASN A 78 -1.09 4.11 2.80
C ASN A 78 -2.12 4.33 1.69
N ASP A 79 -1.83 5.27 0.79
CA ASP A 79 -2.60 5.41 -0.45
C ASP A 79 -2.28 4.27 -1.43
N SER A 80 -3.08 4.13 -2.48
CA SER A 80 -2.81 3.22 -3.61
C SER A 80 -1.69 3.80 -4.48
N LEU A 81 -0.45 3.60 -4.02
CA LEU A 81 0.74 4.27 -4.55
C LEU A 81 1.32 3.60 -5.78
N TYR A 82 1.80 4.45 -6.69
CA TYR A 82 2.55 4.06 -7.87
C TYR A 82 3.87 4.82 -7.92
N LEU A 83 4.93 4.14 -8.35
CA LEU A 83 6.26 4.72 -8.51
C LEU A 83 6.80 4.39 -9.89
N GLY A 84 7.39 5.40 -10.53
CA GLY A 84 8.15 5.25 -11.76
C GLY A 84 9.47 5.98 -11.66
N GLN A 85 10.51 5.41 -12.26
CA GLN A 85 11.84 6.01 -12.29
C GLN A 85 12.43 5.90 -13.68
N LYS A 86 13.14 6.94 -14.13
CA LYS A 86 13.82 6.91 -15.42
C LYS A 86 15.02 7.84 -15.46
N GLU A 87 16.09 7.39 -16.10
CA GLU A 87 17.20 8.26 -16.46
C GLU A 87 17.01 8.84 -17.87
N ILE A 88 17.28 10.13 -18.03
CA ILE A 88 17.21 10.82 -19.32
C ILE A 88 18.49 11.63 -19.56
N GLU A 89 18.81 11.85 -20.83
CA GLU A 89 19.88 12.75 -21.28
C GLU A 89 19.29 13.84 -22.18
N VAL A 90 19.46 15.10 -21.77
CA VAL A 90 18.97 16.27 -22.48
C VAL A 90 20.08 16.83 -23.36
N SER A 91 19.83 16.90 -24.67
CA SER A 91 20.78 17.43 -25.64
C SER A 91 20.60 18.95 -25.86
N PRO A 92 21.66 19.71 -26.22
CA PRO A 92 21.63 21.17 -26.37
C PRO A 92 20.59 21.75 -27.34
N CYS A 93 20.27 21.05 -28.42
CA CYS A 93 19.50 21.61 -29.53
C CYS A 93 18.33 20.74 -29.98
N LYS A 94 17.87 19.80 -29.14
CA LYS A 94 16.86 18.82 -29.54
C LYS A 94 15.78 18.65 -28.47
N ARG A 95 14.52 18.76 -28.89
CA ARG A 95 13.39 18.30 -28.09
C ARG A 95 13.35 16.77 -28.13
N SER A 96 13.33 16.15 -26.96
CA SER A 96 13.10 14.72 -26.80
C SER A 96 11.73 14.48 -26.16
N GLN A 97 11.24 13.25 -26.32
CA GLN A 97 10.08 12.75 -25.61
C GLN A 97 10.48 11.43 -24.95
N ASP A 98 10.09 11.28 -23.70
CA ASP A 98 10.32 10.10 -22.90
C ASP A 98 9.08 9.75 -22.10
N THR A 99 8.90 8.46 -21.83
CA THR A 99 7.86 7.91 -20.94
C THR A 99 8.50 7.40 -19.67
N VAL A 100 7.93 7.73 -18.51
CA VAL A 100 8.25 7.11 -17.22
C VAL A 100 7.20 6.06 -16.93
N ASP A 101 7.60 4.79 -16.94
CA ASP A 101 6.68 3.68 -16.64
C ASP A 101 6.44 3.61 -15.13
N MET A 102 5.17 3.49 -14.76
CA MET A 102 4.72 3.48 -13.37
C MET A 102 4.35 2.06 -12.97
N ALA A 103 4.78 1.62 -11.80
CA ALA A 103 4.39 0.35 -11.19
C ALA A 103 3.72 0.58 -9.84
N SER A 104 2.76 -0.29 -9.49
CA SER A 104 2.17 -0.30 -8.15
C SER A 104 3.23 -0.69 -7.12
N ILE A 105 3.36 0.12 -6.07
CA ILE A 105 4.27 -0.15 -4.93
C ILE A 105 3.51 -0.43 -3.64
N HIS A 106 2.20 -0.67 -3.76
CA HIS A 106 1.32 -0.99 -2.64
C HIS A 106 0.75 -2.41 -2.80
N LEU A 107 0.22 -2.94 -1.71
CA LEU A 107 -0.68 -4.09 -1.70
C LEU A 107 -2.01 -3.63 -1.13
N ASN A 108 -3.09 -3.90 -1.85
CA ASN A 108 -4.43 -3.64 -1.38
C ASN A 108 -4.97 -4.88 -0.67
N LEU A 109 -5.22 -4.77 0.64
CA LEU A 109 -5.70 -5.86 1.48
C LEU A 109 -7.15 -5.61 1.88
N ASN A 110 -8.02 -6.57 1.55
CA ASN A 110 -9.39 -6.61 2.01
C ASN A 110 -9.51 -7.74 3.04
N VAL A 111 -9.65 -7.39 4.32
CA VAL A 111 -9.71 -8.38 5.40
C VAL A 111 -11.12 -8.49 5.95
N PHE A 112 -11.63 -9.72 5.97
CA PHE A 112 -12.87 -10.10 6.62
C PHE A 112 -12.57 -11.12 7.71
N VAL A 113 -13.01 -10.84 8.94
CA VAL A 113 -12.89 -11.74 10.08
C VAL A 113 -14.29 -12.12 10.54
N ARG A 114 -14.54 -13.41 10.74
CA ARG A 114 -15.80 -13.92 11.31
C ARG A 114 -15.57 -14.87 12.48
N GLY A 115 -16.55 -14.94 13.37
CA GLY A 115 -16.48 -15.77 14.58
C GLY A 115 -15.99 -15.00 15.83
N LEU A 116 -16.11 -13.67 15.84
CA LEU A 116 -15.68 -12.84 16.97
C LEU A 116 -16.68 -12.81 18.14
N GLN A 117 -17.83 -13.49 18.03
CA GLN A 117 -18.92 -13.44 19.03
C GLN A 117 -18.52 -13.97 20.43
N GLY A 118 -17.39 -14.69 20.54
CA GLY A 118 -16.81 -15.14 21.81
C GLY A 118 -15.57 -14.36 22.26
N MET A 119 -15.05 -13.45 21.43
CA MET A 119 -13.93 -12.61 21.82
C MET A 119 -14.44 -11.37 22.54
N ASN A 120 -13.87 -11.08 23.71
CA ASN A 120 -13.88 -9.70 24.18
C ASN A 120 -13.14 -8.89 23.10
N THR A 121 -13.82 -8.06 22.34
CA THR A 121 -13.24 -7.03 21.45
C THR A 121 -13.64 -5.67 22.01
N LYS A 122 -13.36 -5.44 23.30
CA LYS A 122 -14.06 -4.43 24.12
C LYS A 122 -13.80 -2.97 23.74
N ASN A 123 -12.81 -2.64 22.89
CA ASN A 123 -12.32 -1.26 22.80
C ASN A 123 -12.22 -0.69 21.37
N GLY A 124 -12.95 -1.22 20.38
CA GLY A 124 -12.98 -0.62 19.03
C GLY A 124 -11.64 -0.60 18.28
N ASN A 125 -10.62 -1.31 18.80
CA ASN A 125 -9.35 -1.51 18.11
C ASN A 125 -9.52 -2.63 17.08
N SER A 126 -8.87 -2.48 15.93
CA SER A 126 -8.78 -3.56 14.94
C SER A 126 -8.15 -4.81 15.56
N PRO A 127 -8.76 -6.00 15.38
CA PRO A 127 -8.15 -7.26 15.79
C PRO A 127 -7.00 -7.68 14.85
N VAL A 128 -6.80 -6.96 13.75
CA VAL A 128 -5.84 -7.30 12.71
C VAL A 128 -4.73 -6.25 12.65
N LYS A 129 -3.49 -6.71 12.51
CA LYS A 129 -2.33 -5.87 12.13
C LYS A 129 -1.67 -6.43 10.88
N GLY A 130 -1.22 -5.54 10.00
CA GLY A 130 -0.31 -5.89 8.91
C GLY A 130 1.12 -5.58 9.32
N VAL A 131 2.05 -6.53 9.19
CA VAL A 131 3.46 -6.34 9.55
C VAL A 131 4.32 -6.63 8.34
N ILE A 132 5.15 -5.66 7.96
CA ILE A 132 6.30 -5.86 7.08
C ILE A 132 7.48 -6.01 8.01
N ASP A 133 7.93 -7.24 8.24
CA ASP A 133 8.97 -7.55 9.24
C ASP A 133 10.37 -7.20 8.69
N PRO A 134 11.23 -6.47 9.42
CA PRO A 134 11.01 -5.73 10.68
C PRO A 134 10.66 -4.24 10.46
N LEU A 135 10.38 -3.84 9.23
CA LEU A 135 10.33 -2.44 8.78
C LEU A 135 9.15 -1.64 9.33
N GLN A 136 7.93 -2.20 9.30
CA GLN A 136 6.72 -1.42 9.54
C GLN A 136 5.55 -2.24 10.05
N THR A 137 4.82 -1.72 11.03
CA THR A 137 3.52 -2.25 11.46
C THR A 137 2.39 -1.29 11.09
N TYR A 138 1.29 -1.86 10.58
CA TYR A 138 0.04 -1.21 10.23
C TYR A 138 -1.08 -1.68 11.17
N TYR A 139 -1.88 -0.72 11.61
CA TYR A 139 -3.03 -0.87 12.51
C TYR A 139 -4.28 -0.47 11.75
N PRO A 140 -4.75 -1.30 10.82
CA PRO A 140 -5.77 -0.91 9.88
C PRO A 140 -7.07 -0.53 10.58
N ALA A 141 -7.72 0.53 10.11
CA ALA A 141 -9.06 0.88 10.57
C ALA A 141 -10.07 -0.09 9.95
N GLY A 142 -11.15 -0.38 10.67
CA GLY A 142 -12.20 -1.26 10.16
C GLY A 142 -13.48 -1.13 10.95
N THR A 143 -14.53 -1.78 10.45
CA THR A 143 -15.86 -1.76 11.03
C THR A 143 -16.11 -3.07 11.77
N TYR A 144 -16.54 -2.95 13.02
CA TYR A 144 -16.93 -4.09 13.85
C TYR A 144 -18.45 -4.23 13.88
N TYR A 145 -18.97 -5.36 13.41
CA TYR A 145 -20.39 -5.70 13.45
C TYR A 145 -20.63 -6.65 14.62
N GLY A 146 -20.74 -6.08 15.82
CA GLY A 146 -20.67 -6.83 17.08
C GLY A 146 -21.76 -7.88 17.26
N THR A 147 -22.99 -7.63 16.81
CA THR A 147 -24.09 -8.61 16.87
C THR A 147 -23.84 -9.83 16.00
N LEU A 148 -23.02 -9.68 14.96
CA LEU A 148 -22.67 -10.74 14.01
C LEU A 148 -21.28 -11.33 14.30
N GLY A 149 -20.49 -10.69 15.17
CA GLY A 149 -19.10 -11.05 15.44
C GLY A 149 -18.23 -11.00 14.17
N LEU A 150 -18.40 -9.94 13.38
CA LEU A 150 -17.67 -9.72 12.14
C LEU A 150 -16.79 -8.47 12.25
N PHE A 151 -15.65 -8.50 11.59
CA PHE A 151 -14.80 -7.33 11.36
C PHE A 151 -14.43 -7.24 9.88
N VAL A 152 -14.56 -6.04 9.31
CA VAL A 152 -14.15 -5.77 7.93
C VAL A 152 -13.19 -4.60 7.93
N SER A 153 -12.07 -4.76 7.21
CA SER A 153 -11.10 -3.70 7.00
C SER A 153 -10.58 -3.73 5.57
N ARG A 154 -10.32 -2.53 5.03
CA ARG A 154 -9.68 -2.33 3.74
C ARG A 154 -8.55 -1.34 3.93
N PHE A 155 -7.34 -1.72 3.54
CA PHE A 155 -6.17 -0.88 3.74
C PHE A 155 -5.06 -1.27 2.76
N ASN A 156 -4.22 -0.29 2.43
CA ASN A 156 -3.01 -0.55 1.67
C ASN A 156 -1.79 -0.59 2.59
N ILE A 157 -0.86 -1.48 2.27
CA ILE A 157 0.48 -1.50 2.83
C ILE A 157 1.50 -1.28 1.72
N PHE A 158 2.72 -0.86 2.07
CA PHE A 158 3.82 -0.96 1.11
C PHE A 158 4.05 -2.41 0.74
N ARG A 159 4.24 -2.65 -0.55
CA ARG A 159 4.47 -4.00 -1.08
C ARG A 159 5.80 -4.59 -0.64
N GLY A 160 6.83 -3.75 -0.50
CA GLY A 160 8.20 -4.19 -0.32
C GLY A 160 8.71 -5.00 -1.51
N ASN A 161 9.85 -5.66 -1.35
CA ASN A 161 10.46 -6.53 -2.38
C ASN A 161 10.26 -8.03 -2.08
N ASP A 162 9.77 -8.36 -0.88
CA ASP A 162 9.65 -9.75 -0.40
C ASP A 162 8.35 -9.93 0.38
N LEU A 163 7.38 -10.64 -0.22
CA LEU A 163 6.10 -10.93 0.41
C LEU A 163 6.17 -12.04 1.47
N TYR A 164 7.26 -12.81 1.54
CA TYR A 164 7.50 -13.74 2.65
C TYR A 164 7.96 -13.00 3.91
N GLY A 165 8.38 -11.74 3.81
CA GLY A 165 8.59 -10.83 4.94
C GLY A 165 7.31 -10.16 5.44
N VAL A 166 6.16 -10.40 4.81
CA VAL A 166 4.89 -9.76 5.14
C VAL A 166 3.98 -10.73 5.90
N PHE A 167 3.45 -10.26 7.01
CA PHE A 167 2.60 -11.04 7.91
C PHE A 167 1.29 -10.33 8.22
N LEU A 168 0.19 -11.09 8.23
CA LEU A 168 -1.06 -10.69 8.85
C LEU A 168 -1.12 -11.30 10.25
N MET A 169 -1.35 -10.48 11.26
CA MET A 169 -1.38 -10.93 12.66
C MET A 169 -2.74 -10.64 13.27
N LEU A 170 -3.30 -11.63 13.95
CA LEU A 170 -4.56 -11.52 14.68
C LEU A 170 -4.27 -11.36 16.17
N PHE A 171 -4.98 -10.46 16.82
CA PHE A 171 -4.87 -10.16 18.25
C PHE A 171 -6.23 -10.18 18.92
N ASP A 172 -6.25 -10.49 20.21
CA ASP A 172 -7.43 -10.32 21.06
C ASP A 172 -7.58 -8.86 21.58
N SER A 173 -8.59 -8.60 22.42
CA SER A 173 -8.79 -7.24 22.98
C SER A 173 -7.72 -6.75 23.93
N ILE A 174 -6.94 -7.64 24.54
CA ILE A 174 -5.87 -7.26 25.46
C ILE A 174 -4.52 -7.13 24.74
N GLY A 175 -4.49 -7.41 23.43
CA GLY A 175 -3.31 -7.29 22.59
C GLY A 175 -2.42 -8.53 22.60
N GLN A 176 -2.93 -9.68 23.05
CA GLN A 176 -2.26 -10.97 22.89
C GLN A 176 -2.36 -11.41 21.43
N GLU A 177 -1.23 -11.82 20.86
CA GLU A 177 -1.19 -12.45 19.53
C GLU A 177 -1.89 -13.81 19.60
N LEU A 178 -2.88 -13.98 18.72
CA LEU A 178 -3.63 -15.22 18.57
C LEU A 178 -3.05 -16.08 17.45
N GLU A 179 -2.75 -15.44 16.31
CA GLU A 179 -2.20 -16.11 15.13
C GLU A 179 -1.37 -15.16 14.27
N ARG A 180 -0.45 -15.76 13.50
CA ARG A 180 0.42 -15.05 12.54
C ARG A 180 0.46 -15.81 11.23
N PHE A 181 0.09 -15.12 10.15
CA PHE A 181 0.01 -15.69 8.81
C PHE A 181 1.01 -15.02 7.87
N ASN A 182 1.76 -15.82 7.12
CA ASN A 182 2.71 -15.33 6.11
C ASN A 182 1.98 -15.06 4.78
N LEU A 183 2.03 -13.83 4.28
CA LEU A 183 1.28 -13.46 3.07
C LEU A 183 1.80 -14.16 1.82
N GLY A 184 3.11 -14.32 1.66
CA GLY A 184 3.73 -15.06 0.55
C GLY A 184 3.21 -16.50 0.47
N LEU A 185 3.21 -17.22 1.59
CA LEU A 185 2.69 -18.60 1.64
C LEU A 185 1.18 -18.67 1.34
N LEU A 186 0.38 -17.70 1.80
CA LEU A 186 -1.05 -17.66 1.50
C LEU A 186 -1.33 -17.43 0.02
N LEU A 187 -0.55 -16.57 -0.62
CA LEU A 187 -0.62 -16.33 -2.05
C LEU A 187 -0.31 -17.61 -2.84
N GLU A 188 0.78 -18.32 -2.49
CA GLU A 188 1.14 -19.60 -3.13
C GLU A 188 0.05 -20.66 -2.96
N GLN A 189 -0.51 -20.80 -1.75
CA GLN A 189 -1.60 -21.73 -1.47
C GLN A 189 -2.86 -21.43 -2.28
N ALA A 190 -3.06 -20.15 -2.65
CA ALA A 190 -4.14 -19.72 -3.52
C ALA A 190 -3.79 -19.81 -5.03
N GLY A 191 -2.60 -20.28 -5.39
CA GLY A 191 -2.14 -20.39 -6.77
C GLY A 191 -1.66 -19.08 -7.39
N LEU A 192 -1.33 -18.08 -6.57
CA LEU A 192 -0.76 -16.79 -7.00
C LEU A 192 0.76 -16.79 -6.81
N ASP A 193 1.49 -16.16 -7.74
CA ASP A 193 2.93 -15.98 -7.64
C ASP A 193 3.26 -14.71 -6.81
N PRO A 194 3.83 -14.82 -5.60
CA PRO A 194 4.17 -13.67 -4.78
C PRO A 194 5.18 -12.72 -5.43
N ALA A 195 6.05 -13.23 -6.32
CA ALA A 195 7.08 -12.45 -7.00
C ALA A 195 6.52 -11.62 -8.18
N HIS A 196 5.39 -12.05 -8.77
CA HIS A 196 4.84 -11.44 -9.99
C HIS A 196 3.36 -11.07 -9.85
N LEU A 197 2.95 -10.62 -8.68
CA LEU A 197 1.55 -10.26 -8.43
C LEU A 197 1.19 -8.92 -9.11
N GLU A 198 0.09 -8.88 -9.85
CA GLU A 198 -0.38 -7.65 -10.48
C GLU A 198 -0.90 -6.63 -9.43
N ASP A 199 -1.41 -5.49 -9.89
CA ASP A 199 -2.10 -4.54 -9.02
C ASP A 199 -3.50 -5.06 -8.70
N ILE A 200 -3.58 -5.93 -7.68
CA ILE A 200 -4.82 -6.61 -7.28
C ILE A 200 -5.17 -6.31 -5.82
N SER A 201 -6.47 -6.33 -5.53
CA SER A 201 -6.97 -6.44 -4.16
C SER A 201 -6.91 -7.90 -3.71
N ILE A 202 -6.28 -8.16 -2.57
CA ILE A 202 -6.15 -9.50 -1.98
C ILE A 202 -7.25 -9.68 -0.93
N PRO A 203 -8.28 -10.50 -1.19
CA PRO A 203 -9.36 -10.73 -0.24
C PRO A 203 -8.98 -11.85 0.73
N LEU A 204 -8.73 -11.47 1.97
CA LEU A 204 -8.36 -12.35 3.08
C LEU A 204 -9.58 -12.61 3.96
N GLU A 205 -9.91 -13.88 4.18
CA GLU A 205 -10.94 -14.30 5.12
C GLU A 205 -10.30 -15.05 6.28
N VAL A 206 -10.49 -14.53 7.49
CA VAL A 206 -10.13 -15.17 8.75
C VAL A 206 -11.38 -15.77 9.39
N VAL A 207 -11.34 -17.08 9.65
CA VAL A 207 -12.46 -17.83 10.24
C VAL A 207 -12.06 -18.36 11.60
N ILE A 208 -12.89 -18.06 12.59
CA ILE A 208 -12.66 -18.43 13.98
C ILE A 208 -13.78 -19.35 14.43
N THR A 209 -13.42 -20.58 14.78
CA THR A 209 -14.35 -21.64 15.17
C THR A 209 -13.88 -22.29 16.46
N GLY A 210 -14.39 -21.80 17.59
CA GLY A 210 -13.95 -22.25 18.91
C GLY A 210 -12.49 -21.85 19.17
N LEU A 211 -11.58 -22.82 19.17
CA LEU A 211 -10.14 -22.61 19.35
C LEU A 211 -9.36 -22.59 18.03
N GLU A 212 -10.00 -22.95 16.92
CA GLU A 212 -9.35 -22.97 15.61
C GLU A 212 -9.47 -21.61 14.92
N ILE A 213 -8.34 -21.12 14.40
CA ILE A 213 -8.26 -19.90 13.61
C ILE A 213 -7.60 -20.29 12.29
N SER A 214 -8.28 -20.01 11.19
CA SER A 214 -7.75 -20.24 9.83
C SER A 214 -7.85 -18.96 9.00
N ILE A 215 -6.98 -18.84 8.00
CA ILE A 215 -7.02 -17.78 7.00
C ILE A 215 -6.97 -18.38 5.61
N ARG A 216 -7.63 -17.73 4.66
CA ARG A 216 -7.53 -18.07 3.24
C ARG A 216 -7.72 -16.84 2.36
N ILE A 217 -7.19 -16.90 1.15
CA ILE A 217 -7.62 -16.00 0.08
C ILE A 217 -8.94 -16.54 -0.47
N SER A 218 -10.00 -15.74 -0.44
CA SER A 218 -11.34 -16.18 -0.86
C SER A 218 -12.20 -15.03 -1.37
N SER A 219 -13.18 -15.35 -2.22
CA SER A 219 -14.17 -14.38 -2.70
C SER A 219 -15.30 -14.16 -1.67
N TRP A 220 -14.97 -13.61 -0.50
CA TRP A 220 -15.93 -13.40 0.58
C TRP A 220 -16.86 -12.20 0.38
N GLU A 221 -16.58 -11.32 -0.60
CA GLU A 221 -17.47 -10.22 -0.99
C GLU A 221 -18.70 -10.73 -1.76
N THR A 222 -19.48 -11.61 -1.15
CA THR A 222 -20.77 -12.06 -1.68
C THR A 222 -21.79 -10.93 -1.64
N GLU A 223 -22.83 -10.99 -2.47
CA GLU A 223 -23.91 -10.00 -2.45
C GLU A 223 -24.62 -9.94 -1.08
N GLU A 224 -24.71 -11.07 -0.38
CA GLU A 224 -25.25 -11.13 0.98
C GLU A 224 -24.35 -10.39 1.98
N LEU A 225 -23.04 -10.61 1.92
CA LEU A 225 -22.11 -9.87 2.77
C LEU A 225 -22.14 -8.37 2.42
N LYS A 226 -22.16 -8.01 1.13
CA LYS A 226 -22.30 -6.61 0.70
C LYS A 226 -23.59 -5.98 1.24
N ALA A 227 -24.72 -6.69 1.22
CA ALA A 227 -25.99 -6.22 1.76
C ALA A 227 -25.96 -6.07 3.30
N MET A 228 -25.18 -6.90 4.00
CA MET A 228 -24.97 -6.80 5.44
C MET A 228 -24.00 -5.67 5.85
N LEU A 229 -23.18 -5.18 4.91
CA LEU A 229 -22.15 -4.16 5.15
C LEU A 229 -22.56 -2.73 4.72
N GLN A 230 -23.68 -2.56 4.01
CA GLN A 230 -24.30 -1.27 3.67
C GLN A 230 -25.09 -0.69 4.86
#